data_AF-A0A364RHZ9-F1
#
_entry.id   AF-A0A364RHZ9-F1
#
_cell.length_a   1.000
_cell.length_b   1.000
_cell.length_c   1.000
_cell.angle_alpha   90.00
_cell.angle_beta   90.00
_cell.angle_gamma   90.00
#
_symmetry.space_group_name_H-M   'P 1'
#
loop_
_entity.id
_entity.type
_entity.pdbx_description
1 polymer ?
#
loop_
_entity_poly.entity_id
_entity_poly.type
_entity_poly.pdbx_seq_one_letter_code
_entity_poly.pdbx_strand_id
1 'polypeptide(L)'
;MKKVTFMFFLIVAASCSDGLDDQLTVGNLKLEAADSKAILKGLEASLSAGNPDSVITFSTSELKKIDGAYYLVAKNDEYVSTTLLKKGEGNTLVSAGISCTSKNCGNGDGCIPQADGQSCTPCGTTEDCTKTVTQE
;
A
#
# COMPACT_ATOMS: atom_id res chain seq x y z
N MET A 1 -18.66 -47.25 -36.52
CA MET A 1 -17.31 -47.12 -35.92
C MET A 1 -17.29 -45.87 -35.07
N LYS A 2 -16.96 -46.02 -33.78
CA LYS A 2 -16.80 -44.95 -32.77
C LYS A 2 -15.74 -43.94 -33.23
N LYS A 3 -16.05 -42.64 -33.16
CA LYS A 3 -15.04 -41.60 -32.96
C LYS A 3 -15.49 -40.70 -31.82
N VAL A 4 -15.05 -41.10 -30.63
CA VAL A 4 -14.96 -40.26 -29.44
C VAL A 4 -13.81 -39.28 -29.73
N THR A 5 -14.08 -37.98 -29.78
CA THR A 5 -13.01 -37.00 -29.71
C THR A 5 -13.35 -36.00 -28.61
N PHE A 6 -12.80 -36.37 -27.45
CA PHE A 6 -12.48 -35.61 -26.26
C PHE A 6 -12.57 -34.08 -26.40
N MET A 7 -13.54 -33.52 -25.69
CA MET A 7 -13.70 -32.12 -25.34
C MET A 7 -12.55 -31.72 -24.39
N PHE A 8 -11.52 -31.06 -24.92
CA PHE A 8 -10.52 -30.37 -24.09
C PHE A 8 -11.11 -29.03 -23.63
N PHE A 9 -11.83 -29.07 -22.51
CA PHE A 9 -12.17 -27.86 -21.76
C PHE A 9 -10.88 -27.41 -21.07
N LEU A 10 -10.18 -26.46 -21.69
CA LEU A 10 -9.07 -25.74 -21.07
C LEU A 10 -9.68 -24.86 -19.96
N ILE A 11 -9.80 -25.44 -18.76
CA ILE A 11 -10.05 -24.68 -17.54
C ILE A 11 -8.75 -23.92 -17.26
N VAL A 12 -8.67 -22.69 -17.77
CA VAL A 12 -7.69 -21.72 -17.29
C VAL A 12 -8.13 -21.37 -15.87
N ALA A 13 -7.60 -22.10 -14.89
CA ALA A 13 -7.62 -21.64 -13.51
C ALA A 13 -6.76 -20.38 -13.48
N ALA A 14 -7.39 -19.22 -13.58
CA ALA A 14 -6.79 -17.97 -13.13
C ALA A 14 -6.60 -18.11 -11.62
N SER A 15 -5.46 -18.67 -11.20
CA SER A 15 -4.98 -18.45 -9.85
C SER A 15 -4.54 -16.99 -9.80
N CYS A 16 -5.49 -16.09 -9.52
CA CYS A 16 -5.14 -14.79 -8.98
C CYS A 16 -4.49 -15.06 -7.62
N SER A 17 -3.17 -15.16 -7.59
CA SER A 17 -2.42 -15.05 -6.35
C SER A 17 -2.36 -13.56 -5.99
N ASP A 18 -3.52 -12.94 -5.76
CA ASP A 18 -3.60 -11.58 -5.22
C ASP A 18 -3.37 -11.70 -3.71
N GLY A 19 -2.09 -11.70 -3.31
CA GLY A 19 -1.65 -11.71 -1.90
C GLY A 19 -1.99 -10.43 -1.12
N LEU A 20 -3.07 -9.75 -1.48
CA LEU A 20 -3.57 -8.49 -0.89
C LEU A 20 -5.06 -8.59 -0.48
N ASP A 21 -5.70 -9.75 -0.62
CA ASP A 21 -7.12 -9.96 -0.26
C ASP A 21 -7.36 -10.16 1.25
N ASP A 22 -6.30 -10.22 2.06
CA ASP A 22 -6.42 -10.36 3.50
C ASP A 22 -6.59 -8.98 4.16
N GLN A 23 -7.64 -8.87 4.99
CA GLN A 23 -7.90 -7.69 5.81
C GLN A 23 -6.72 -7.43 6.76
N LEU A 24 -6.13 -6.24 6.67
CA LEU A 24 -5.02 -5.86 7.54
C LEU A 24 -5.56 -5.42 8.90
N THR A 25 -4.91 -5.84 9.98
CA THR A 25 -5.35 -5.53 11.36
C THR A 25 -4.23 -4.96 12.21
N VAL A 26 -4.60 -4.10 13.16
CA VAL A 26 -3.71 -3.57 14.20
C VAL A 26 -4.50 -3.42 15.51
N GLY A 27 -4.19 -4.29 16.47
CA GLY A 27 -5.03 -4.44 17.67
C GLY A 27 -6.45 -4.90 17.29
N ASN A 28 -7.47 -4.17 17.74
CA ASN A 28 -8.88 -4.43 17.40
C ASN A 28 -9.36 -3.66 16.16
N LEU A 29 -8.48 -2.91 15.50
CA LEU A 29 -8.79 -2.10 14.33
C LEU A 29 -8.40 -2.82 13.05
N LYS A 30 -9.11 -2.52 11.97
CA LYS A 30 -8.90 -3.11 10.64
C LYS A 30 -8.89 -2.06 9.54
N LEU A 31 -8.05 -2.25 8.54
CA LEU A 31 -8.16 -1.57 7.25
C LEU A 31 -8.79 -2.56 6.27
N GLU A 32 -9.91 -2.18 5.66
CA GLU A 32 -10.59 -3.06 4.71
C GLU A 32 -9.69 -3.32 3.50
N ALA A 33 -9.78 -4.53 2.92
CA ALA A 33 -8.96 -4.91 1.78
C ALA A 33 -9.14 -3.92 0.60
N ALA A 34 -10.38 -3.50 0.34
CA ALA A 34 -10.71 -2.51 -0.68
C ALA A 34 -10.00 -1.16 -0.45
N ASP A 35 -9.97 -0.68 0.80
CA ASP A 35 -9.35 0.60 1.16
C ASP A 35 -7.82 0.51 1.04
N SER A 36 -7.22 -0.58 1.52
CA SER A 36 -5.78 -0.81 1.37
C SER A 36 -5.37 -0.88 -0.11
N LYS A 37 -6.14 -1.58 -0.95
CA LYS A 37 -5.91 -1.68 -2.40
C LYS A 37 -6.04 -0.33 -3.10
N ALA A 38 -7.03 0.48 -2.70
CA ALA A 38 -7.21 1.83 -3.23
C ALA A 38 -6.01 2.73 -2.89
N ILE A 39 -5.54 2.71 -1.64
CA ILE A 39 -4.36 3.45 -1.20
C ILE A 39 -3.13 3.03 -2.00
N LEU A 40 -2.85 1.72 -2.08
CA LEU A 40 -1.70 1.19 -2.83
C LEU A 40 -1.72 1.61 -4.29
N LYS A 41 -2.87 1.46 -4.96
CA LYS A 41 -3.02 1.87 -6.36
C LYS A 41 -2.79 3.37 -6.55
N GLY A 42 -3.25 4.20 -5.62
CA GLY A 42 -3.02 5.65 -5.65
C GLY A 42 -1.54 6.01 -5.49
N LEU A 43 -0.81 5.30 -4.64
CA LEU A 43 0.63 5.46 -4.46
C LEU A 43 1.40 5.04 -5.71
N GLU A 44 1.10 3.85 -6.24
CA GLU A 44 1.73 3.30 -7.45
C GLU A 44 1.54 4.22 -8.66
N ALA A 45 0.31 4.72 -8.86
CA ALA A 45 0.01 5.67 -9.93
C ALA A 45 0.80 6.97 -9.77
N SER A 46 0.86 7.51 -8.54
CA SER A 46 1.54 8.77 -8.25
C SER A 46 3.07 8.65 -8.43
N LEU A 47 3.66 7.55 -7.96
CA LEU A 47 5.09 7.30 -8.10
C LEU A 47 5.47 6.98 -9.55
N SER A 48 4.68 6.18 -10.26
CA SER A 48 4.94 5.86 -11.68
C SER A 48 4.81 7.11 -12.56
N ALA A 49 3.88 8.03 -12.26
CA ALA A 49 3.76 9.29 -12.99
C ALA A 49 5.01 10.17 -12.85
N GLY A 50 5.70 10.10 -11.71
CA GLY A 50 6.98 10.78 -11.50
C GLY A 50 8.20 10.03 -12.08
N ASN A 51 8.02 8.77 -12.49
CA ASN A 51 9.09 7.89 -12.99
C ASN A 51 8.61 7.21 -14.29
N PRO A 52 8.57 7.92 -15.43
CA PRO A 52 7.93 7.46 -16.66
C PRO A 52 8.53 6.17 -17.25
N ASP A 53 9.76 5.84 -16.87
CA ASP A 53 10.48 4.64 -17.33
C ASP A 53 10.24 3.42 -16.42
N SER A 54 9.44 3.53 -15.37
CA SER A 54 9.24 2.45 -14.39
C SER A 54 7.82 2.40 -13.84
N VAL A 55 7.18 1.25 -14.01
CA VAL A 55 5.93 0.95 -13.31
C VAL A 55 6.27 0.55 -11.89
N ILE A 56 5.82 1.35 -10.92
CA ILE A 56 6.03 1.09 -9.50
C ILE A 56 4.89 0.21 -9.00
N THR A 57 5.24 -0.90 -8.33
CA THR A 57 4.29 -1.79 -7.66
C THR A 57 4.81 -2.13 -6.28
N PHE A 58 3.95 -2.06 -5.26
CA PHE A 58 4.31 -2.47 -3.91
C PHE A 58 4.17 -3.99 -3.73
N SER A 59 5.20 -4.62 -3.17
CA SER A 59 5.22 -6.08 -2.98
C SER A 59 4.65 -6.50 -1.62
N THR A 60 4.67 -5.60 -0.64
CA THR A 60 4.17 -5.86 0.71
C THR A 60 3.46 -4.64 1.28
N SER A 61 2.50 -4.88 2.17
CA SER A 61 1.88 -3.84 2.98
C SER A 61 1.56 -4.35 4.38
N GLU A 62 1.67 -3.50 5.39
CA GLU A 62 1.38 -3.82 6.79
C GLU A 62 0.77 -2.64 7.53
N LEU A 63 -0.08 -2.92 8.53
CA LEU A 63 -0.56 -1.90 9.45
C LEU A 63 0.37 -1.76 10.65
N LYS A 64 0.70 -0.52 10.98
CA LYS A 64 1.54 -0.19 12.12
C LYS A 64 0.93 0.90 12.99
N LYS A 65 1.24 0.83 14.27
CA LYS A 65 0.97 1.91 15.22
C LYS A 65 2.31 2.54 15.63
N ILE A 66 2.50 3.80 15.28
CA ILE A 66 3.74 4.55 15.51
C ILE A 66 3.36 5.81 16.29
N ASP A 67 3.97 6.03 17.45
CA ASP A 67 3.72 7.20 18.32
C ASP A 67 2.23 7.50 18.58
N GLY A 68 1.40 6.45 18.67
CA GLY A 68 -0.03 6.57 18.96
C GLY A 68 -0.94 6.72 17.75
N ALA A 69 -0.40 6.98 16.56
CA ALA A 69 -1.13 7.07 15.29
C ALA A 69 -1.04 5.76 14.49
N TYR A 70 -1.95 5.58 13.53
CA TYR A 70 -2.07 4.36 12.71
C TYR A 70 -1.59 4.64 11.29
N TYR A 71 -0.90 3.69 10.70
CA TYR A 71 -0.29 3.83 9.39
C TYR A 71 -0.42 2.55 8.57
N LEU A 72 -0.57 2.71 7.26
CA LEU A 72 -0.29 1.66 6.28
C LEU A 72 1.14 1.87 5.77
N VAL A 73 2.01 0.88 5.95
CA VAL A 73 3.37 0.89 5.41
C VAL A 73 3.43 -0.06 4.23
N ALA A 74 3.74 0.45 3.05
CA ALA A 74 3.88 -0.29 1.80
C ALA A 74 5.33 -0.30 1.32
N LYS A 75 5.83 -1.46 0.88
CA LYS A 75 7.24 -1.62 0.48
C LYS A 75 7.42 -2.40 -0.81
N ASN A 76 8.39 -1.99 -1.61
CA ASN A 76 9.05 -2.80 -2.62
C ASN A 76 10.57 -2.66 -2.48
N ASP A 77 11.33 -3.18 -3.45
CA ASP A 77 12.80 -3.17 -3.41
C ASP A 77 13.41 -1.76 -3.46
N GLU A 78 12.65 -0.75 -3.92
CA GLU A 78 13.14 0.61 -4.14
C GLU A 78 12.48 1.65 -3.24
N TYR A 79 11.23 1.45 -2.82
CA TYR A 79 10.41 2.45 -2.15
C TYR A 79 9.77 1.87 -0.88
N VAL A 80 9.76 2.69 0.16
CA VAL A 80 8.88 2.54 1.33
C VAL A 80 7.96 3.74 1.38
N SER A 81 6.65 3.48 1.36
CA SER A 81 5.62 4.50 1.50
C SER A 81 4.80 4.28 2.76
N THR A 82 4.55 5.34 3.51
CA THR A 82 3.82 5.31 4.77
C THR A 82 2.65 6.25 4.66
N THR A 83 1.44 5.71 4.74
CA THR A 83 0.17 6.44 4.67
C THR A 83 -0.42 6.61 6.05
N LEU A 84 -0.77 7.84 6.42
CA LEU A 84 -1.46 8.11 7.68
C LEU A 84 -2.90 7.63 7.59
N LEU A 85 -3.35 6.94 8.64
CA LEU A 85 -4.71 6.46 8.79
C LEU A 85 -5.40 7.13 9.97
N LYS A 86 -6.73 7.25 9.86
CA LYS A 86 -7.61 7.71 10.93
C LYS A 86 -8.68 6.67 11.20
N LYS A 87 -9.28 6.72 12.38
CA LYS A 87 -10.42 5.85 12.72
C LYS A 87 -11.63 6.26 11.88
N GLY A 88 -12.25 5.29 11.22
CA GLY A 88 -13.53 5.40 10.55
C GLY A 88 -14.69 4.96 11.45
N GLU A 89 -15.78 4.49 10.85
CA GLU A 89 -16.92 3.96 11.58
C GLU A 89 -16.61 2.61 12.24
N GLY A 90 -17.02 2.48 13.51
CA GLY A 90 -16.77 1.26 14.28
C GLY A 90 -15.27 1.02 14.50
N ASN A 91 -14.78 -0.16 14.10
CA ASN A 91 -13.39 -0.57 14.27
C ASN A 91 -12.57 -0.44 12.97
N THR A 92 -13.03 0.34 11.99
CA THR A 92 -12.30 0.51 10.73
C THR A 92 -11.27 1.65 10.79
N LEU A 93 -10.24 1.52 9.97
CA LEU A 93 -9.27 2.54 9.62
C LEU A 93 -9.52 2.96 8.19
N VAL A 94 -9.35 4.25 7.93
CA VAL A 94 -9.46 4.85 6.58
C VAL A 94 -8.28 5.80 6.36
N SER A 95 -7.98 6.12 5.10
CA SER A 95 -6.91 7.06 4.77
C SER A 95 -7.16 8.44 5.40
N ALA A 96 -6.09 9.08 5.86
CA ALA A 96 -6.10 10.48 6.29
C ALA A 96 -5.69 11.45 5.16
N GLY A 97 -5.45 10.93 3.94
CA GLY A 97 -5.17 11.74 2.75
C GLY A 97 -3.71 12.18 2.58
N ILE A 98 -2.79 11.68 3.42
CA ILE A 98 -1.36 11.95 3.27
C ILE A 98 -0.55 10.65 3.32
N SER A 99 0.39 10.54 2.38
CA SER A 99 1.43 9.53 2.39
C SER A 99 2.80 10.17 2.20
N CYS A 100 3.82 9.51 2.71
CA CYS A 100 5.20 9.93 2.61
C CYS A 100 6.04 8.76 2.12
N THR A 101 6.85 8.98 1.10
CA THR A 101 7.62 7.94 0.42
C THR A 101 9.10 8.27 0.48
N SER A 102 9.93 7.26 0.68
CA SER A 102 11.39 7.35 0.58
C SER A 102 11.96 6.07 -0.02
N LYS A 103 13.07 6.20 -0.73
CA LYS A 103 13.90 5.08 -1.18
C LYS A 103 14.89 4.63 -0.11
N ASN A 104 15.43 5.58 0.64
CA ASN A 104 16.50 5.33 1.61
C ASN A 104 16.01 4.82 2.97
N CYS A 105 14.71 4.90 3.27
CA CYS A 105 14.11 4.42 4.53
C CYS A 105 13.74 2.91 4.53
N GLY A 106 14.34 2.09 3.67
CA GLY A 106 14.02 0.66 3.46
C GLY A 106 13.93 -0.20 4.73
N ASN A 107 14.84 0.03 5.67
CA ASN A 107 15.01 -0.81 6.88
C ASN A 107 14.12 -0.40 8.06
N GLY A 108 13.21 0.56 7.90
CA GLY A 108 12.37 1.08 8.99
C GLY A 108 10.90 1.22 8.61
N ASP A 109 10.22 2.16 9.25
CA ASP A 109 8.81 2.50 9.01
C ASP A 109 8.62 3.49 7.86
N GLY A 110 9.63 3.67 7.01
CA GLY A 110 9.64 4.71 5.99
C GLY A 110 9.87 6.09 6.58
N CYS A 111 9.47 7.12 5.84
CA CYS A 111 9.30 8.45 6.42
C CYS A 111 7.84 8.69 6.79
N ILE A 112 7.61 9.36 7.91
CA ILE A 112 6.32 9.29 8.61
C ILE A 112 5.50 10.55 8.34
N PRO A 113 4.28 10.45 7.77
CA PRO A 113 3.40 11.59 7.68
C PRO A 113 3.05 12.15 9.05
N GLN A 114 3.14 13.46 9.18
CA GLN A 114 2.68 14.14 10.39
C GLN A 114 1.17 14.27 10.41
N ALA A 115 0.61 14.34 11.62
CA ALA A 115 -0.83 14.52 11.84
C ALA A 115 -1.35 15.88 11.34
N ASP A 116 -0.47 16.80 10.93
CA ASP A 116 -0.82 18.07 10.30
C ASP A 116 -1.39 17.91 8.87
N GLY A 117 -1.31 16.69 8.29
CA GLY A 117 -1.74 16.39 6.93
C GLY A 117 -0.88 17.04 5.84
N GLN A 118 0.23 17.66 6.22
CA GLN A 118 1.00 18.55 5.37
C GLN A 118 2.44 18.14 5.22
N SER A 119 3.09 17.66 6.28
CA SER A 119 4.52 17.41 6.32
C SER A 119 4.86 15.93 6.55
N CYS A 120 6.11 15.60 6.23
CA CYS A 120 6.67 14.28 6.43
C CYS A 120 7.89 14.38 7.35
N THR A 121 7.98 13.49 8.32
CA THR A 121 9.16 13.35 9.18
C THR A 121 10.13 12.37 8.52
N PRO A 122 11.33 12.81 8.11
CA PRO A 122 12.31 11.94 7.47
C PRO A 122 12.83 10.86 8.43
N CYS A 123 13.25 9.72 7.89
CA CYS A 123 14.05 8.77 8.67
C CYS A 123 15.48 9.33 8.79
N GLY A 124 15.86 9.79 10.00
CA GLY A 124 17.19 10.35 10.24
C GLY A 124 17.43 11.70 9.53
N THR A 125 18.61 11.86 8.92
CA THR A 125 19.04 13.12 8.25
C THR A 125 18.79 13.14 6.75
N THR A 126 17.98 12.20 6.23
CA THR A 126 17.87 11.97 4.79
C THR A 126 16.82 12.89 4.15
N GLU A 127 17.20 13.66 3.13
CA GLU A 127 16.31 14.57 2.38
C GLU A 127 15.38 13.84 1.38
N ASP A 128 15.52 12.52 1.24
CA ASP A 128 14.78 11.69 0.28
C ASP A 128 13.31 11.44 0.66
N CYS A 129 12.84 11.99 1.78
CA CYS A 129 11.44 11.88 2.14
C CYS A 129 10.59 12.83 1.29
N THR A 130 9.83 12.25 0.37
CA THR A 130 8.90 12.97 -0.51
C THR A 130 7.46 12.73 -0.11
N LYS A 131 6.68 13.79 -0.08
CA LYS A 131 5.23 13.69 0.13
C LYS A 131 4.58 13.12 -1.12
N THR A 132 3.81 12.05 -0.97
CA THR A 132 2.97 11.48 -2.02
C THR A 132 1.52 11.74 -1.63
N VAL A 133 0.86 12.65 -2.35
CA VAL A 133 -0.57 12.91 -2.13
C VAL A 133 -1.35 11.84 -2.90
N THR A 134 -1.88 10.87 -2.17
CA THR A 134 -2.96 10.01 -2.68
C THR A 134 -4.22 10.86 -2.68
N GLN A 135 -4.57 11.45 -3.82
CA GLN A 135 -5.90 12.05 -3.98
C GLN A 135 -6.94 10.93 -3.90
N GLU A 136 -7.90 11.09 -3.00
CA GLU A 136 -9.13 10.28 -2.95
C GLU A 136 -10.10 10.69 -4.06
#